data_AF-A0A453IW03-F1
#
_entry.id   AF-A0A453IW03-F1
#
_cell.length_a   1.000
_cell.length_b   1.000
_cell.length_c   1.000
_cell.angle_alpha   90.00
_cell.angle_beta   90.00
_cell.angle_gamma   90.00
#
_symmetry.space_group_name_H-M   'P 1'
#
loop_
_entity.id
_entity.type
_entity.pdbx_description
1 polymer ?
#
loop_
_entity_poly.entity_id
_entity_poly.type
_entity_poly.pdbx_seq_one_letter_code
_entity_poly.pdbx_strand_id
1 'polypeptide(L)'
;MSFRSYLQRKKDLGSSCLKLALDGHKGDDIGKLLEKLLIEWGIERVCTITVDNASSNDTCLAYMKRSLTNRGCTHARSQYLHMRCVAHIVNLVVQDGLKIMCHTVNRIRHAIKFVRASPTRLDVFKKCVQLSKVASKGLINIDVATRWNSTFVMLDNVEKFESAFEQYALHDPNYKTELEKTGPEPKPDALDQRGPPTQSDWVYVSEFKQFLQHFYDLTNKVSGTKYVTANTFLEEIADVNFLLGEWSDHVICGDDEIFKCMALKMKAKYEKYWGDPEKMNKYIFIAAILDPSCLVLILYARTKESHFFKDMIEDTYGCIIEENEILWRG
;
A
#
# COMPACT_ATOMS: atom_id res chain seq x y z
N MET A 1 -4.61 -6.55 37.51
CA MET A 1 -5.90 -6.53 36.78
C MET A 1 -5.74 -7.49 35.61
N SER A 2 -6.39 -8.66 35.61
CA SER A 2 -6.11 -9.71 34.62
C SER A 2 -6.79 -9.38 33.27
N PHE A 3 -6.14 -9.71 32.16
CA PHE A 3 -6.60 -9.43 30.79
C PHE A 3 -8.03 -9.98 30.51
N ARG A 4 -8.42 -11.04 31.24
CA ARG A 4 -9.80 -11.58 31.25
C ARG A 4 -10.87 -10.53 31.56
N SER A 5 -10.56 -9.54 32.38
CA SER A 5 -11.51 -8.47 32.74
C SER A 5 -11.66 -7.37 31.68
N TYR A 6 -10.78 -7.29 30.67
CA TYR A 6 -10.85 -6.28 29.60
C TYR A 6 -11.67 -6.73 28.39
N LEU A 7 -11.63 -8.02 28.03
CA LEU A 7 -12.35 -8.55 26.87
C LEU A 7 -13.87 -8.73 27.11
N GLN A 8 -14.33 -8.75 28.36
CA GLN A 8 -15.72 -9.10 28.68
C GLN A 8 -16.70 -7.92 28.68
N ARG A 9 -16.27 -6.71 28.32
CA ARG A 9 -17.17 -5.56 28.15
C ARG A 9 -16.68 -4.64 27.05
N LYS A 10 -17.09 -4.91 25.80
CA LYS A 10 -17.51 -3.90 24.83
C LYS A 10 -17.98 -4.54 23.53
N LYS A 11 -19.07 -4.02 22.98
CA LYS A 11 -19.51 -4.24 21.59
C LYS A 11 -18.60 -3.50 20.57
N ASP A 12 -17.40 -3.10 20.99
CA ASP A 12 -16.42 -2.32 20.23
C ASP A 12 -15.24 -3.22 19.87
N LEU A 13 -14.54 -2.96 18.76
CA LEU A 13 -13.29 -3.67 18.44
C LEU A 13 -12.30 -3.59 19.62
N GLY A 14 -11.92 -4.75 20.14
CA GLY A 14 -10.82 -4.86 21.08
C GLY A 14 -9.48 -4.83 20.35
N SER A 15 -8.70 -3.77 20.52
CA SER A 15 -7.29 -3.73 20.12
C SER A 15 -6.39 -3.59 21.34
N SER A 16 -5.26 -4.29 21.35
CA SER A 16 -4.22 -4.16 22.37
C SER A 16 -2.87 -4.10 21.66
N CYS A 17 -2.13 -3.01 21.91
CA CYS A 17 -0.81 -2.81 21.32
C CYS A 17 0.27 -3.25 22.32
N LEU A 18 1.22 -4.04 21.84
CA LEU A 18 2.34 -4.53 22.64
C LEU A 18 3.64 -4.18 21.96
N LYS A 19 4.58 -3.66 22.74
CA LYS A 19 5.95 -3.45 22.32
C LYS A 19 6.81 -4.54 22.94
N LEU A 20 7.35 -5.41 22.12
CA LEU A 20 8.21 -6.52 22.53
C LEU A 20 9.61 -6.23 22.01
N ALA A 21 10.59 -6.23 22.90
CA ALA A 21 12.00 -6.21 22.53
C ALA A 21 12.47 -7.66 22.39
N LEU A 22 13.05 -7.98 21.24
CA LEU A 22 13.65 -9.27 20.97
C LEU A 22 15.16 -9.07 20.83
N ASP A 23 15.94 -9.92 21.48
CA ASP A 23 17.41 -9.91 21.39
C ASP A 23 17.91 -10.45 20.03
N GLY A 24 17.02 -10.98 19.18
CA GLY A 24 17.32 -11.45 17.83
C GLY A 24 16.12 -11.42 16.88
N HIS A 25 16.40 -11.26 15.58
CA HIS A 25 15.39 -11.20 14.50
C HIS A 25 15.13 -12.54 13.80
N LYS A 26 15.50 -13.67 14.42
CA LYS A 26 15.25 -14.99 13.82
C LYS A 26 13.77 -15.32 13.93
N GLY A 27 13.18 -15.82 12.83
CA GLY A 27 11.75 -16.12 12.77
C GLY A 27 11.27 -17.11 13.82
N ASP A 28 12.07 -18.14 14.14
CA ASP A 28 11.73 -19.11 15.19
C ASP A 28 11.62 -18.48 16.57
N ASP A 29 12.45 -17.49 16.89
CA ASP A 29 12.42 -16.80 18.19
C ASP A 29 11.16 -15.91 18.29
N ILE A 30 10.77 -15.27 17.18
CA ILE A 30 9.50 -14.56 17.06
C ILE A 30 8.31 -15.53 17.28
N GLY A 31 8.35 -16.71 16.65
CA GLY A 31 7.31 -17.72 16.77
C GLY A 31 7.16 -18.25 18.20
N LYS A 32 8.27 -18.59 18.87
CA LYS A 32 8.26 -19.02 20.29
C LYS A 32 7.69 -17.95 21.21
N LEU A 33 8.07 -16.68 20.99
CA LEU A 33 7.52 -15.58 21.77
C LEU A 33 6.02 -15.43 21.54
N LEU A 34 5.57 -15.47 20.29
CA LEU A 34 4.15 -15.39 19.96
C LEU A 34 3.36 -16.53 20.61
N GLU A 35 3.86 -17.76 20.54
CA GLU A 35 3.26 -18.90 21.22
C GLU A 35 3.14 -18.69 22.74
N LYS A 36 4.21 -18.23 23.39
CA LYS A 36 4.21 -17.93 24.82
C LYS A 36 3.12 -16.90 25.16
N LEU A 37 2.99 -15.84 24.37
CA LEU A 37 1.97 -14.80 24.58
C LEU A 37 0.55 -15.34 24.41
N LEU A 38 0.30 -16.18 23.39
CA LEU A 38 -1.00 -16.81 23.21
C LEU A 38 -1.39 -17.67 24.43
N ILE A 39 -0.44 -18.41 25.01
CA ILE A 39 -0.66 -19.18 26.23
C ILE A 39 -0.96 -18.26 27.43
N GLU A 40 -0.15 -17.23 27.64
CA GLU A 40 -0.32 -16.29 28.75
C GLU A 40 -1.66 -15.54 28.68
N TRP A 41 -2.17 -15.29 27.47
CA TRP A 41 -3.47 -14.64 27.27
C TRP A 41 -4.66 -15.62 27.27
N GLY A 42 -4.40 -16.93 27.31
CA GLY A 42 -5.44 -17.95 27.21
C GLY A 42 -6.13 -17.97 25.85
N ILE A 43 -5.41 -17.63 24.78
CA ILE A 43 -5.93 -17.73 23.40
C ILE A 43 -5.69 -19.15 22.90
N GLU A 44 -6.76 -19.94 22.86
CA GLU A 44 -6.70 -21.37 22.54
C GLU A 44 -6.90 -21.67 21.05
N ARG A 45 -7.46 -20.75 20.27
CA ARG A 45 -7.71 -20.94 18.83
C ARG A 45 -7.26 -19.73 18.04
N VAL A 46 -6.43 -19.97 17.02
CA VAL A 46 -5.95 -18.94 16.10
C VAL A 46 -6.48 -19.22 14.71
N CYS A 47 -7.19 -18.25 14.13
CA CYS A 47 -7.70 -18.34 12.76
C CYS A 47 -6.62 -18.00 11.73
N THR A 48 -6.01 -16.83 11.88
CA THR A 48 -4.99 -16.32 10.97
C THR A 48 -4.02 -15.38 11.71
N ILE A 49 -2.84 -15.18 11.13
CA ILE A 49 -1.78 -14.30 11.59
C ILE A 49 -1.40 -13.42 10.40
N THR A 50 -1.55 -12.10 10.58
CA THR A 50 -1.21 -11.12 9.54
C THR A 50 0.18 -10.54 9.77
N VAL A 51 1.04 -10.64 8.75
CA VAL A 51 2.43 -10.14 8.79
C VAL A 51 2.81 -9.46 7.48
N ASP A 52 3.85 -8.63 7.51
CA ASP A 52 4.44 -8.05 6.30
C ASP A 52 5.30 -9.08 5.53
N ASN A 53 5.82 -8.69 4.37
CA ASN A 53 6.48 -9.62 3.45
C ASN A 53 7.99 -9.77 3.74
N ALA A 54 8.36 -9.94 5.00
CA ALA A 54 9.73 -10.20 5.43
C ALA A 54 10.02 -11.71 5.55
N SER A 55 11.22 -12.14 5.15
CA SER A 55 11.58 -13.57 5.13
C SER A 55 11.60 -14.21 6.53
N SER A 56 11.90 -13.46 7.58
CA SER A 56 11.82 -13.92 8.96
C SER A 56 10.40 -14.35 9.35
N ASN A 57 9.37 -13.74 8.75
CA ASN A 57 7.98 -14.08 9.04
C ASN A 57 7.61 -15.45 8.46
N ASP A 58 8.18 -15.86 7.34
CA ASP A 58 7.94 -17.19 6.77
C ASP A 58 8.39 -18.29 7.74
N THR A 59 9.57 -18.11 8.36
CA THR A 59 10.08 -19.02 9.40
C THR A 59 9.22 -18.98 10.67
N CYS A 60 8.83 -17.79 11.13
CA CYS A 60 7.92 -17.63 12.27
C CYS A 60 6.59 -18.36 12.04
N LEU A 61 5.98 -18.19 10.87
CA LEU A 61 4.70 -18.81 10.54
C LEU A 61 4.82 -20.32 10.34
N ALA A 62 5.94 -20.83 9.83
CA ALA A 62 6.20 -22.26 9.78
C ALA A 62 6.26 -22.86 11.20
N TYR A 63 6.94 -22.18 12.14
CA TYR A 63 6.94 -22.56 13.56
C TYR A 63 5.52 -22.56 14.13
N MET A 64 4.79 -21.46 13.97
CA MET A 64 3.43 -21.31 14.50
C MET A 64 2.46 -22.34 13.93
N LYS A 65 2.54 -22.62 12.62
CA LYS A 65 1.73 -23.64 11.94
C LYS A 65 1.93 -25.01 12.60
N ARG A 66 3.19 -25.40 12.84
CA ARG A 66 3.52 -26.68 13.50
C ARG A 66 3.03 -26.71 14.95
N SER A 67 3.33 -25.68 15.74
CA SER A 67 2.94 -25.62 17.16
C SER A 67 1.41 -25.68 17.33
N LEU A 68 0.68 -24.79 16.64
CA LEU A 68 -0.77 -24.70 16.78
C LEU A 68 -1.45 -25.99 16.31
N THR A 69 -1.00 -26.58 15.20
CA THR A 69 -1.57 -27.83 14.67
C THR A 69 -1.37 -28.98 15.65
N ASN A 70 -0.18 -29.12 16.23
CA ASN A 70 0.10 -30.15 17.24
C ASN A 70 -0.74 -30.00 18.52
N ARG A 71 -1.12 -28.77 18.86
CA ARG A 71 -1.95 -28.46 20.02
C ARG A 71 -3.45 -28.52 19.73
N GLY A 72 -3.87 -28.74 18.48
CA GLY A 72 -5.28 -28.67 18.08
C GLY A 72 -5.87 -27.25 18.15
N CYS A 73 -5.02 -26.22 18.20
CA CYS A 73 -5.38 -24.81 18.44
C CYS A 73 -5.63 -24.03 17.13
N THR A 74 -6.13 -24.69 16.08
CA THR A 74 -6.16 -24.16 14.72
C THR A 74 -7.53 -24.23 14.09
N HIS A 75 -7.86 -23.27 13.24
CA HIS A 75 -8.94 -23.41 12.26
C HIS A 75 -8.40 -23.95 10.93
N ALA A 76 -9.21 -24.74 10.20
CA ALA A 76 -8.85 -25.32 8.89
C ALA A 76 -7.43 -25.93 8.83
N ARG A 77 -7.01 -26.62 9.91
CA ARG A 77 -5.66 -27.21 10.07
C ARG A 77 -4.51 -26.26 9.68
N SER A 78 -4.64 -24.96 9.99
CA SER A 78 -3.68 -23.90 9.66
C SER A 78 -3.43 -23.67 8.16
N GLN A 79 -4.32 -24.11 7.27
CA GLN A 79 -4.17 -23.88 5.82
C GLN A 79 -4.15 -22.38 5.50
N TYR A 80 -4.99 -21.60 6.20
CA TYR A 80 -5.14 -20.15 6.01
C TYR A 80 -4.50 -19.32 7.13
N LEU A 81 -3.52 -19.89 7.83
CA LEU A 81 -2.88 -19.24 8.98
C LEU A 81 -2.08 -18.00 8.55
N HIS A 82 -1.45 -18.00 7.38
CA HIS A 82 -0.69 -16.86 6.90
C HIS A 82 -1.58 -15.90 6.12
N MET A 83 -1.81 -14.70 6.66
CA MET A 83 -2.36 -13.56 5.93
C MET A 83 -1.24 -12.56 5.64
N ARG A 84 -1.08 -12.17 4.38
CA ARG A 84 -0.14 -11.08 4.05
C ARG A 84 -0.80 -9.73 4.33
N CYS A 85 -0.04 -8.78 4.84
CA CYS A 85 -0.53 -7.43 5.08
C CYS A 85 -0.89 -6.73 3.76
N VAL A 86 -2.17 -6.35 3.59
CA VAL A 86 -2.68 -5.67 2.39
C VAL A 86 -1.96 -4.35 2.16
N ALA A 87 -1.83 -3.50 3.17
CA ALA A 87 -1.11 -2.23 3.08
C ALA A 87 0.35 -2.42 2.62
N HIS A 88 0.98 -3.51 3.04
CA HIS A 88 2.34 -3.83 2.59
C HIS A 88 2.37 -4.26 1.12
N ILE A 89 1.42 -5.09 0.67
CA ILE A 89 1.32 -5.48 -0.74
C ILE A 89 1.05 -4.24 -1.61
N VAL A 90 0.12 -3.37 -1.22
CA VAL A 90 -0.15 -2.09 -1.89
C VAL A 90 1.12 -1.25 -2.01
N ASN A 91 1.90 -1.13 -0.93
CA ASN A 91 3.20 -0.46 -1.01
C ASN A 91 4.12 -1.12 -2.04
N LEU A 92 4.22 -2.46 -2.10
CA LEU A 92 5.05 -3.14 -3.11
C LEU A 92 4.58 -2.87 -4.54
N VAL A 93 3.26 -2.79 -4.77
CA VAL A 93 2.65 -2.44 -6.06
C VAL A 93 3.04 -1.01 -6.44
N VAL A 94 2.77 -0.03 -5.57
CA VAL A 94 3.09 1.38 -5.82
C VAL A 94 4.59 1.63 -6.02
N GLN A 95 5.44 0.94 -5.28
CA GLN A 95 6.90 1.06 -5.42
C GLN A 95 7.39 0.63 -6.81
N ASP A 96 6.77 -0.36 -7.44
CA ASP A 96 7.13 -0.73 -8.82
C ASP A 96 6.70 0.34 -9.83
N GLY A 97 5.59 1.05 -9.59
CA GLY A 97 5.21 2.22 -10.38
C GLY A 97 6.13 3.42 -10.20
N LEU A 98 6.49 3.73 -8.94
CA LEU A 98 7.41 4.81 -8.60
C LEU A 98 8.81 4.65 -9.23
N LYS A 99 9.25 3.42 -9.50
CA LYS A 99 10.50 3.17 -10.23
C LYS A 99 10.42 3.62 -11.68
N ILE A 100 9.26 3.50 -12.32
CA ILE A 100 9.05 3.98 -13.70
C ILE A 100 8.99 5.51 -13.71
N MET A 101 8.24 6.11 -12.79
CA MET A 101 8.10 7.57 -12.65
C MET A 101 9.29 8.25 -11.92
N CYS A 102 10.39 7.54 -11.67
CA CYS A 102 11.43 8.01 -10.77
C CYS A 102 12.11 9.30 -11.22
N HIS A 103 12.20 9.55 -12.53
CA HIS A 103 12.86 10.73 -13.08
C HIS A 103 12.16 12.03 -12.66
N THR A 104 10.86 12.15 -12.90
CA THR A 104 10.05 13.30 -12.47
C THR A 104 10.04 13.44 -10.96
N VAL A 105 9.81 12.35 -10.24
CA VAL A 105 9.80 12.39 -8.76
C VAL A 105 11.14 12.87 -8.22
N ASN A 106 12.27 12.45 -8.81
CA ASN A 106 13.59 12.85 -8.36
C ASN A 106 13.92 14.31 -8.71
N ARG A 107 13.53 14.81 -9.89
CA ARG A 107 13.67 16.25 -10.22
C ARG A 107 12.90 17.12 -9.24
N ILE A 108 11.67 16.75 -8.91
CA ILE A 108 10.86 17.41 -7.88
C ILE A 108 11.56 17.36 -6.52
N ARG A 109 12.05 16.18 -6.08
CA ARG A 109 12.82 16.07 -4.84
C ARG A 109 14.05 16.96 -4.83
N HIS A 110 14.81 17.02 -5.93
CA HIS A 110 16.01 17.84 -6.04
C HIS A 110 15.68 19.33 -5.97
N ALA A 111 14.62 19.78 -6.65
CA ALA A 111 14.11 21.14 -6.55
C ALA A 111 13.73 21.53 -5.12
N ILE A 112 12.97 20.66 -4.43
CA ILE A 112 12.56 20.86 -3.04
C ILE A 112 13.80 20.91 -2.12
N LYS A 113 14.76 19.99 -2.30
CA LYS A 113 16.03 19.99 -1.56
C LYS A 113 16.79 21.29 -1.76
N PHE A 114 16.88 21.78 -3.00
CA PHE A 114 17.59 23.00 -3.32
C PHE A 114 17.01 24.20 -2.57
N VAL A 115 15.70 24.44 -2.69
CA VAL A 115 15.06 25.62 -2.06
C VAL A 115 15.09 25.53 -0.53
N ARG A 116 15.14 24.31 0.02
CA ARG A 116 15.24 24.07 1.47
C ARG A 116 16.67 23.98 2.00
N ALA A 117 17.69 24.00 1.13
CA ALA A 117 19.08 23.80 1.54
C ALA A 117 19.61 24.92 2.44
N SER A 118 19.06 26.13 2.34
CA SER A 118 19.42 27.26 3.22
C SER A 118 18.24 28.20 3.45
N PRO A 119 18.24 28.96 4.57
CA PRO A 119 17.23 29.99 4.82
C PRO A 119 17.14 31.03 3.70
N THR A 120 18.29 31.42 3.13
CA THR A 120 18.35 32.39 2.02
C THR A 120 17.62 31.90 0.78
N ARG A 121 17.86 30.65 0.36
CA ARG A 121 17.15 30.05 -0.78
C ARG A 121 15.65 29.93 -0.50
N LEU A 122 15.29 29.55 0.71
CA LEU A 122 13.90 29.45 1.12
C LEU A 122 13.19 30.81 1.11
N ASP A 123 13.87 31.89 1.49
CA ASP A 123 13.31 33.24 1.48
C ASP A 123 13.15 33.79 0.06
N VAL A 124 14.06 33.47 -0.86
CA VAL A 124 13.87 33.74 -2.30
C VAL A 124 12.64 32.98 -2.80
N PHE A 125 12.51 31.70 -2.45
CA PHE A 125 11.35 30.90 -2.86
C PHE A 125 10.04 31.47 -2.33
N LYS A 126 9.97 31.90 -1.06
CA LYS A 126 8.78 32.57 -0.50
C LYS A 126 8.41 33.84 -1.28
N LYS A 127 9.40 34.61 -1.75
CA LYS A 127 9.14 35.78 -2.61
C LYS A 127 8.54 35.34 -3.96
N CYS A 128 9.08 34.29 -4.58
CA CYS A 128 8.50 33.72 -5.80
C CYS A 128 7.05 33.26 -5.59
N VAL A 129 6.74 32.58 -4.48
CA VAL A 129 5.37 32.19 -4.11
C VAL A 129 4.43 33.39 -4.05
N GLN A 130 4.87 34.51 -3.46
CA GLN A 130 4.09 35.75 -3.40
C GLN A 130 3.90 36.40 -4.78
N LEU A 131 4.98 36.48 -5.59
CA LEU A 131 4.95 37.04 -6.94
C LEU A 131 4.04 36.26 -7.88
N SER A 132 4.09 34.92 -7.79
CA SER A 132 3.23 34.01 -8.55
C SER A 132 1.80 33.93 -8.02
N LYS A 133 1.46 34.66 -6.95
CA LYS A 133 0.13 34.69 -6.31
C LYS A 133 -0.40 33.29 -5.97
N VAL A 134 0.48 32.39 -5.53
CA VAL A 134 0.09 31.03 -5.14
C VAL A 134 -0.87 31.12 -3.95
N ALA A 135 -2.06 30.55 -4.08
CA ALA A 135 -3.10 30.60 -3.05
C ALA A 135 -2.76 29.73 -1.82
N SER A 136 -1.92 28.71 -1.99
CA SER A 136 -1.53 27.78 -0.93
C SER A 136 -0.63 28.45 0.10
N LYS A 137 -0.99 28.32 1.38
CA LYS A 137 -0.14 28.70 2.53
C LYS A 137 0.68 27.53 3.08
N GLY A 138 0.60 26.37 2.44
CA GLY A 138 1.30 25.16 2.86
C GLY A 138 2.82 25.31 2.80
N LEU A 139 3.53 24.57 3.64
CA LEU A 139 4.99 24.42 3.53
C LEU A 139 5.30 23.30 2.54
N ILE A 140 6.28 23.51 1.66
CA ILE A 140 6.79 22.45 0.80
C ILE A 140 7.70 21.54 1.64
N ASN A 141 7.36 20.26 1.69
CA ASN A 141 8.09 19.26 2.48
C ASN A 141 8.69 18.21 1.55
N ILE A 142 9.88 17.74 1.92
CA ILE A 142 10.49 16.59 1.26
C ILE A 142 9.86 15.30 1.77
N ASP A 143 9.70 14.33 0.88
CA ASP A 143 9.23 13.01 1.23
C ASP A 143 10.29 12.19 2.00
N VAL A 144 9.83 11.09 2.58
CA VAL A 144 10.67 9.98 3.02
C VAL A 144 10.65 8.95 1.91
N ALA A 145 11.72 8.88 1.11
CA ALA A 145 11.76 8.07 -0.12
C ALA A 145 11.42 6.58 0.07
N THR A 146 11.59 6.04 1.28
CA THR A 146 11.22 4.66 1.64
C THR A 146 9.73 4.48 1.96
N ARG A 147 8.95 5.55 2.08
CA ARG A 147 7.52 5.56 2.42
C ARG A 147 6.73 6.27 1.33
N TRP A 148 6.16 5.48 0.42
CA TRP A 148 5.47 5.99 -0.75
C TRP A 148 4.32 6.97 -0.42
N ASN A 149 3.59 6.79 0.69
CA ASN A 149 2.56 7.73 1.15
C ASN A 149 3.10 9.16 1.31
N SER A 150 4.35 9.29 1.78
CA SER A 150 4.99 10.61 1.91
C SER A 150 5.38 11.21 0.56
N THR A 151 5.71 10.37 -0.43
CA THR A 151 5.91 10.79 -1.82
C THR A 151 4.62 11.35 -2.40
N PHE A 152 3.49 10.65 -2.23
CA PHE A 152 2.19 11.14 -2.66
C PHE A 152 1.86 12.51 -2.06
N VAL A 153 1.99 12.66 -0.74
CA VAL A 153 1.74 13.95 -0.04
C VAL A 153 2.68 15.06 -0.54
N MET A 154 3.94 14.73 -0.84
CA MET A 154 4.88 15.68 -1.45
C MET A 154 4.38 16.14 -2.82
N LEU A 155 3.98 15.20 -3.69
CA LEU A 155 3.49 15.50 -5.04
C LEU A 155 2.19 16.30 -5.04
N ASP A 156 1.19 15.94 -4.22
CA ASP A 156 -0.05 16.70 -4.11
C ASP A 156 0.17 18.13 -3.62
N ASN A 157 1.11 18.31 -2.70
CA ASN A 157 1.40 19.63 -2.16
C ASN A 157 2.25 20.47 -3.12
N VAL A 158 3.28 19.90 -3.74
CA VAL A 158 4.25 20.65 -4.56
C VAL A 158 3.66 21.16 -5.87
N GLU A 159 2.69 20.47 -6.46
CA GLU A 159 1.97 20.89 -7.67
C GLU A 159 1.38 22.31 -7.50
N LYS A 160 0.88 22.63 -6.30
CA LYS A 160 0.32 23.96 -5.97
C LYS A 160 1.34 25.10 -6.10
N PHE A 161 2.63 24.77 -6.22
CA PHE A 161 3.75 25.70 -6.27
C PHE A 161 4.53 25.65 -7.60
N GLU A 162 4.00 25.01 -8.65
CA GLU A 162 4.60 24.95 -9.99
C GLU A 162 5.11 26.32 -10.45
N SER A 163 4.21 27.31 -10.50
CA SER A 163 4.53 28.68 -10.92
C SER A 163 5.56 29.38 -10.04
N ALA A 164 5.72 28.98 -8.77
CA ALA A 164 6.76 29.52 -7.90
C ALA A 164 8.14 28.95 -8.23
N PHE A 165 8.23 27.67 -8.61
CA PHE A 165 9.48 27.05 -9.07
C PHE A 165 9.92 27.60 -10.43
N GLU A 166 8.98 27.87 -11.34
CA GLU A 166 9.26 28.53 -12.61
C GLU A 166 9.84 29.94 -12.40
N GLN A 167 9.21 30.75 -11.53
CA GLN A 167 9.74 32.06 -11.16
C GLN A 167 11.10 31.96 -10.47
N TYR A 168 11.32 30.94 -9.63
CA TYR A 168 12.63 30.74 -8.98
C TYR A 168 13.74 30.53 -10.01
N ALA A 169 13.48 29.75 -11.06
CA ALA A 169 14.45 29.49 -12.12
C ALA A 169 14.85 30.75 -12.91
N LEU A 170 13.97 31.76 -12.98
CA LEU A 170 14.27 33.05 -13.60
C LEU A 170 15.09 33.97 -12.68
N HIS A 171 14.93 33.83 -11.36
CA HIS A 171 15.58 34.70 -10.37
C HIS A 171 16.97 34.24 -9.93
N ASP A 172 17.23 32.94 -9.89
CA ASP A 172 18.50 32.37 -9.44
C ASP A 172 19.14 31.53 -10.56
N PRO A 173 20.10 32.10 -11.32
CA PRO A 173 20.80 31.38 -12.37
C PRO A 173 21.50 30.09 -11.90
N ASN A 174 21.89 30.02 -10.61
CA ASN A 174 22.54 28.84 -10.05
C ASN A 174 21.56 27.67 -9.86
N TYR A 175 20.25 27.95 -9.78
CA TYR A 175 19.22 26.93 -9.64
C TYR A 175 19.31 25.87 -10.73
N LYS A 176 19.35 26.31 -11.99
CA LYS A 176 19.44 25.41 -13.14
C LYS A 176 20.77 24.66 -13.15
N THR A 177 21.89 25.37 -13.03
CA THR A 177 23.23 24.78 -13.14
C THR A 177 23.55 23.80 -12.01
N GLU A 178 23.10 24.04 -10.78
CA GLU A 178 23.29 23.10 -9.68
C GLU A 178 22.39 21.86 -9.83
N LEU A 179 21.14 22.03 -10.25
CA LEU A 179 20.23 20.91 -10.44
C LEU A 179 20.63 20.01 -11.61
N GLU A 180 21.19 20.56 -12.69
CA GLU A 180 21.78 19.79 -13.81
C GLU A 180 22.95 18.91 -13.38
N LYS A 181 23.58 19.21 -12.23
CA LYS A 181 24.66 18.41 -11.62
C LYS A 181 24.17 17.52 -10.47
N THR A 182 22.89 17.60 -10.11
CA THR A 182 22.32 16.91 -8.94
C THR A 182 21.63 15.62 -9.35
N GLY A 183 22.18 14.49 -8.91
CA GLY A 183 21.66 13.15 -9.18
C GLY A 183 22.70 12.25 -9.87
N PRO A 184 22.38 10.97 -10.08
CA PRO A 184 23.25 10.07 -10.83
C PRO A 184 23.37 10.53 -12.29
N GLU A 185 24.50 10.26 -12.92
CA GLU A 185 24.64 10.43 -14.37
C GLU A 185 23.61 9.56 -15.11
N PRO A 186 23.00 10.06 -16.19
CA PRO A 186 22.02 9.32 -16.96
C PRO A 186 22.68 8.09 -17.59
N LYS A 187 22.00 6.95 -17.48
CA LYS A 187 22.35 5.75 -18.25
C LYS A 187 21.83 5.90 -19.68
N PRO A 188 22.45 5.26 -20.69
CA PRO A 188 22.05 5.40 -22.10
C PRO A 188 20.56 5.17 -22.36
N ASP A 189 19.95 4.24 -21.62
CA ASP A 189 18.55 3.83 -21.80
C ASP A 189 17.60 4.36 -20.70
N ALA A 190 18.04 5.36 -19.90
CA ALA A 190 17.25 5.89 -18.80
C ALA A 190 17.01 7.40 -18.96
N LEU A 191 15.81 7.85 -18.59
CA LEU A 191 15.47 9.27 -18.57
C LEU A 191 16.38 10.04 -17.59
N ASP A 192 16.88 11.20 -18.03
CA ASP A 192 17.74 12.05 -17.20
C ASP A 192 16.94 12.63 -16.03
N GLN A 193 17.42 12.39 -14.81
CA GLN A 193 16.77 12.78 -13.56
C GLN A 193 17.34 14.08 -12.98
N ARG A 194 18.25 14.72 -13.73
CA ARG A 194 18.90 15.98 -13.37
C ARG A 194 18.14 17.16 -13.97
N GLY A 195 18.47 18.35 -13.49
CA GLY A 195 17.88 19.60 -13.93
C GLY A 195 16.64 20.02 -13.13
N PRO A 196 16.19 21.26 -13.33
CA PRO A 196 14.95 21.74 -12.73
C PRO A 196 13.72 21.00 -13.31
N PRO A 197 12.61 20.93 -12.57
CA PRO A 197 11.34 20.41 -13.10
C PRO A 197 10.93 21.15 -14.37
N THR A 198 10.60 20.41 -15.42
CA THR A 198 10.11 20.94 -16.71
C THR A 198 8.58 20.98 -16.75
N GLN A 199 8.00 21.61 -17.78
CA GLN A 199 6.54 21.59 -17.98
C GLN A 199 5.98 20.16 -18.06
N SER A 200 6.69 19.26 -18.74
CA SER A 200 6.32 17.84 -18.82
C SER A 200 6.35 17.16 -17.45
N ASP A 201 7.31 17.49 -16.58
CA ASP A 201 7.35 16.98 -15.21
C ASP A 201 6.08 17.39 -14.44
N TRP A 202 5.60 18.63 -14.59
CA TRP A 202 4.39 19.09 -13.91
C TRP A 202 3.12 18.42 -14.42
N VAL A 203 3.01 18.19 -15.74
CA VAL A 203 1.92 17.38 -16.32
C VAL A 203 1.94 15.97 -15.71
N TYR A 204 3.11 15.32 -15.68
CA TYR A 204 3.25 14.00 -15.08
C TYR A 204 2.93 13.99 -13.59
N VAL A 205 3.33 15.01 -12.82
CA VAL A 205 2.96 15.13 -11.40
C VAL A 205 1.45 15.19 -11.24
N SER A 206 0.76 15.96 -12.09
CA SER A 206 -0.69 16.13 -12.01
C SER A 206 -1.46 14.85 -12.28
N GLU A 207 -1.07 14.10 -13.31
CA GLU A 207 -1.69 12.81 -13.64
C GLU A 207 -1.30 11.73 -12.65
N PHE A 208 -0.01 11.63 -12.31
CA PHE A 208 0.48 10.59 -11.43
C PHE A 208 -0.05 10.74 -10.00
N LYS A 209 -0.25 11.96 -9.48
CA LYS A 209 -0.86 12.12 -8.16
C LYS A 209 -2.30 11.61 -8.14
N GLN A 210 -3.07 11.84 -9.21
CA GLN A 210 -4.47 11.39 -9.28
C GLN A 210 -4.53 9.87 -9.23
N PHE A 211 -3.64 9.21 -9.96
CA PHE A 211 -3.47 7.77 -9.87
C PHE A 211 -3.06 7.29 -8.47
N LEU A 212 -2.06 7.92 -7.85
CA LEU A 212 -1.58 7.56 -6.51
C LEU A 212 -2.61 7.82 -5.40
N GLN A 213 -3.53 8.77 -5.58
CA GLN A 213 -4.58 9.11 -4.61
C GLN A 213 -5.43 7.88 -4.28
N HIS A 214 -5.81 7.08 -5.28
CA HIS A 214 -6.59 5.86 -5.08
C HIS A 214 -5.88 4.87 -4.13
N PHE A 215 -4.59 4.65 -4.33
CA PHE A 215 -3.80 3.79 -3.44
C PHE A 215 -3.66 4.38 -2.04
N TYR A 216 -3.65 5.72 -1.94
CA TYR A 216 -3.40 6.43 -0.68
C TYR A 216 -4.64 6.32 0.21
N ASP A 217 -5.81 6.53 -0.38
CA ASP A 217 -7.10 6.35 0.27
C ASP A 217 -7.31 4.89 0.67
N LEU A 218 -7.02 3.96 -0.23
CA LEU A 218 -7.01 2.53 0.08
C LEU A 218 -6.13 2.21 1.29
N THR A 219 -4.89 2.70 1.29
CA THR A 219 -3.93 2.42 2.38
C THR A 219 -4.41 2.99 3.70
N ASN A 220 -5.00 4.18 3.70
CA ASN A 220 -5.61 4.76 4.89
C ASN A 220 -6.81 3.93 5.39
N LYS A 221 -7.63 3.43 4.45
CA LYS A 221 -8.78 2.57 4.75
C LYS A 221 -8.36 1.24 5.37
N VAL A 222 -7.40 0.52 4.76
CA VAL A 222 -6.96 -0.79 5.27
C VAL A 222 -6.02 -0.70 6.48
N SER A 223 -5.48 0.48 6.79
CA SER A 223 -4.68 0.73 8.00
C SER A 223 -5.52 1.14 9.21
N GLY A 224 -6.86 1.16 9.07
CA GLY A 224 -7.78 1.48 10.14
C GLY A 224 -7.66 0.53 11.33
N THR A 225 -7.61 1.09 12.55
CA THR A 225 -7.55 0.31 13.81
C THR A 225 -8.81 0.46 14.67
N LYS A 226 -9.70 1.37 14.28
CA LYS A 226 -10.92 1.73 15.03
C LYS A 226 -12.20 1.13 14.44
N TYR A 227 -12.09 0.43 13.31
CA TYR A 227 -13.19 -0.21 12.60
C TYR A 227 -12.68 -1.50 11.95
N VAL A 228 -13.61 -2.39 11.59
CA VAL A 228 -13.27 -3.63 10.86
C VAL A 228 -12.90 -3.26 9.43
N THR A 229 -11.75 -3.75 8.96
CA THR A 229 -11.28 -3.52 7.59
C THR A 229 -11.37 -4.78 6.72
N ALA A 230 -11.35 -5.97 7.34
CA ALA A 230 -11.23 -7.24 6.63
C ALA A 230 -12.39 -7.52 5.66
N ASN A 231 -13.60 -7.06 6.00
CA ASN A 231 -14.80 -7.18 5.18
C ASN A 231 -14.69 -6.40 3.86
N THR A 232 -14.00 -5.26 3.84
CA THR A 232 -13.89 -4.43 2.63
C THR A 232 -12.74 -4.84 1.72
N PHE A 233 -11.82 -5.70 2.19
CA PHE A 233 -10.59 -6.04 1.46
C PHE A 233 -10.85 -6.59 0.05
N LEU A 234 -11.91 -7.37 -0.15
CA LEU A 234 -12.22 -7.93 -1.46
C LEU A 234 -12.59 -6.84 -2.47
N GLU A 235 -13.43 -5.89 -2.06
CA GLU A 235 -13.84 -4.73 -2.86
C GLU A 235 -12.63 -3.84 -3.18
N GLU A 236 -11.84 -3.52 -2.16
CA GLU A 236 -10.61 -2.74 -2.32
C GLU A 236 -9.61 -3.34 -3.33
N ILE A 237 -9.42 -4.67 -3.27
CA ILE A 237 -8.53 -5.38 -4.19
C ILE A 237 -9.10 -5.35 -5.61
N ALA A 238 -10.42 -5.47 -5.76
CA ALA A 238 -11.10 -5.36 -7.04
C ALA A 238 -10.93 -3.97 -7.68
N ASP A 239 -11.11 -2.91 -6.89
CA ASP A 239 -10.98 -1.52 -7.34
C ASP A 239 -9.55 -1.23 -7.83
N VAL A 240 -8.53 -1.74 -7.13
CA VAL A 240 -7.13 -1.63 -7.59
C VAL A 240 -6.93 -2.36 -8.91
N ASN A 241 -7.49 -3.56 -9.09
CA ASN A 241 -7.36 -4.30 -10.34
C ASN A 241 -8.02 -3.55 -11.51
N PHE A 242 -9.20 -2.98 -11.27
CA PHE A 242 -9.93 -2.19 -12.24
C PHE A 242 -9.12 -0.94 -12.64
N LEU A 243 -8.66 -0.16 -11.66
CA LEU A 243 -7.80 1.01 -11.87
C LEU A 243 -6.54 0.65 -12.67
N LEU A 244 -5.86 -0.43 -12.30
CA LEU A 244 -4.66 -0.89 -13.01
C LEU A 244 -4.98 -1.36 -14.44
N GLY A 245 -6.16 -1.95 -14.65
CA GLY A 245 -6.68 -2.30 -15.97
C GLY A 245 -6.89 -1.06 -16.84
N GLU A 246 -7.67 -0.09 -16.35
CA GLU A 246 -7.94 1.16 -17.07
C GLU A 246 -6.67 1.89 -17.49
N TRP A 247 -5.67 1.96 -16.60
CA TRP A 247 -4.39 2.62 -16.89
C TRP A 247 -3.46 1.77 -17.77
N SER A 248 -3.63 0.44 -17.79
CA SER A 248 -2.88 -0.45 -18.69
C SER A 248 -3.44 -0.42 -20.12
N ASP A 249 -4.75 -0.25 -20.24
CA ASP A 249 -5.49 -0.22 -21.50
C ASP A 249 -5.71 1.21 -22.01
N HIS A 250 -5.18 2.22 -21.29
CA HIS A 250 -5.26 3.62 -21.64
C HIS A 250 -4.61 3.87 -23.02
N VAL A 251 -5.34 4.55 -23.90
CA VAL A 251 -4.89 4.93 -25.25
C VAL A 251 -5.09 6.44 -25.42
N ILE A 252 -4.10 7.23 -25.05
CA ILE A 252 -3.97 8.65 -25.41
C ILE A 252 -2.54 8.90 -25.93
N CYS A 253 -2.36 10.03 -26.60
CA CYS A 253 -1.27 10.32 -27.53
C CYS A 253 0.09 10.54 -26.84
N GLY A 254 1.16 9.96 -27.41
CA GLY A 254 2.56 10.41 -27.25
C GLY A 254 3.24 10.12 -25.91
N ASP A 255 2.68 10.64 -24.81
CA ASP A 255 3.23 10.60 -23.46
C ASP A 255 2.67 9.44 -22.59
N ASP A 256 1.61 8.76 -23.06
CA ASP A 256 0.93 7.64 -22.38
C ASP A 256 1.78 6.39 -22.17
N GLU A 257 2.80 6.16 -22.99
CA GLU A 257 3.57 4.92 -22.94
C GLU A 257 4.27 4.72 -21.58
N ILE A 258 4.65 5.81 -20.89
CA ILE A 258 5.24 5.71 -19.55
C ILE A 258 4.21 5.29 -18.50
N PHE A 259 3.00 5.85 -18.55
CA PHE A 259 1.91 5.51 -17.63
C PHE A 259 1.38 4.11 -17.86
N LYS A 260 1.30 3.69 -19.13
CA LYS A 260 0.97 2.32 -19.50
C LYS A 260 2.03 1.34 -19.00
N CYS A 261 3.31 1.62 -19.21
CA CYS A 261 4.41 0.81 -18.69
C CYS A 261 4.38 0.72 -17.16
N MET A 262 4.13 1.85 -16.49
CA MET A 262 3.94 1.92 -15.05
C MET A 262 2.77 1.01 -14.59
N ALA A 263 1.59 1.18 -15.19
CA ALA A 263 0.39 0.40 -14.85
C ALA A 263 0.61 -1.10 -15.08
N LEU A 264 1.23 -1.50 -16.20
CA LEU A 264 1.56 -2.90 -16.49
C LEU A 264 2.53 -3.50 -15.46
N LYS A 265 3.56 -2.76 -15.03
CA LYS A 265 4.50 -3.21 -14.00
C LYS A 265 3.82 -3.34 -12.64
N MET A 266 2.95 -2.40 -12.29
CA MET A 266 2.16 -2.45 -11.07
C MET A 266 1.15 -3.61 -11.10
N LYS A 267 0.49 -3.83 -12.23
CA LYS A 267 -0.44 -4.94 -12.47
C LYS A 267 0.24 -6.29 -12.33
N ALA A 268 1.43 -6.47 -12.92
CA ALA A 268 2.22 -7.69 -12.72
C ALA A 268 2.57 -7.92 -11.24
N LYS A 269 2.83 -6.86 -10.46
CA LYS A 269 3.01 -6.99 -9.01
C LYS A 269 1.73 -7.38 -8.29
N TYR A 270 0.62 -6.76 -8.65
CA TYR A 270 -0.71 -7.04 -8.11
C TYR A 270 -1.07 -8.52 -8.35
N GLU A 271 -0.95 -8.99 -9.59
CA GLU A 271 -1.29 -10.35 -10.01
C GLU A 271 -0.48 -11.42 -9.28
N LYS A 272 0.78 -11.13 -8.92
CA LYS A 272 1.61 -12.01 -8.09
C LYS A 272 0.95 -12.35 -6.74
N TYR A 273 0.16 -11.44 -6.16
CA TYR A 273 -0.46 -11.64 -4.85
C TYR A 273 -1.94 -11.95 -4.92
N TRP A 274 -2.65 -11.35 -5.88
CA TRP A 274 -4.11 -11.39 -5.96
C TRP A 274 -4.63 -11.79 -7.34
N GLY A 275 -3.77 -12.21 -8.28
CA GLY A 275 -4.20 -12.67 -9.60
C GLY A 275 -4.68 -14.12 -9.62
N ASP A 276 -4.41 -14.88 -8.55
CA ASP A 276 -4.80 -16.27 -8.42
C ASP A 276 -5.61 -16.48 -7.12
N PRO A 277 -6.95 -16.59 -7.23
CA PRO A 277 -7.86 -16.85 -6.12
C PRO A 277 -7.55 -18.09 -5.26
N GLU A 278 -6.90 -19.11 -5.82
CA GLU A 278 -6.54 -20.32 -5.09
C GLU A 278 -5.38 -20.05 -4.12
N LYS A 279 -4.49 -19.11 -4.47
CA LYS A 279 -3.36 -18.69 -3.64
C LYS A 279 -3.73 -17.62 -2.62
N MET A 280 -4.90 -17.00 -2.75
CA MET A 280 -5.41 -16.02 -1.80
C MET A 280 -5.88 -16.69 -0.51
N ASN A 281 -5.70 -15.97 0.60
CA ASN A 281 -6.18 -16.44 1.90
C ASN A 281 -7.72 -16.38 1.92
N LYS A 282 -8.36 -17.54 2.15
CA LYS A 282 -9.83 -17.66 2.04
C LYS A 282 -10.61 -16.82 3.05
N TYR A 283 -9.98 -16.38 4.14
CA TYR A 283 -10.63 -15.45 5.08
C TYR A 283 -10.97 -14.09 4.48
N ILE A 284 -10.32 -13.68 3.38
CA ILE A 284 -10.70 -12.45 2.65
C ILE A 284 -12.15 -12.57 2.14
N PHE A 285 -12.51 -13.72 1.57
CA PHE A 285 -13.85 -13.98 1.07
C PHE A 285 -14.84 -14.18 2.20
N ILE A 286 -14.47 -14.96 3.23
CA ILE A 286 -15.34 -15.19 4.39
C ILE A 286 -15.69 -13.87 5.07
N ALA A 287 -14.71 -12.98 5.27
CA ALA A 287 -14.95 -11.67 5.88
C ALA A 287 -15.93 -10.81 5.06
N ALA A 288 -15.83 -10.84 3.74
CA ALA A 288 -16.75 -10.13 2.84
C ALA A 288 -18.16 -10.74 2.85
N ILE A 289 -18.29 -12.07 2.87
CA ILE A 289 -19.59 -12.77 2.92
C ILE A 289 -20.31 -12.50 4.24
N LEU A 290 -19.56 -12.43 5.34
CA LEU A 290 -20.11 -12.14 6.67
C LEU A 290 -20.59 -10.68 6.81
N ASP A 291 -20.31 -9.81 5.85
CA ASP A 291 -20.84 -8.46 5.79
C ASP A 291 -22.07 -8.40 4.87
N PRO A 292 -23.29 -8.22 5.42
CA PRO A 292 -24.51 -8.12 4.63
C PRO A 292 -24.49 -6.99 3.59
N SER A 293 -23.71 -5.92 3.81
CA SER A 293 -23.58 -4.80 2.87
C SER A 293 -22.74 -5.17 1.64
N CYS A 294 -21.77 -6.07 1.79
CA CYS A 294 -20.97 -6.61 0.69
C CYS A 294 -21.69 -7.73 -0.08
N LEU A 295 -22.70 -8.37 0.54
CA LEU A 295 -23.45 -9.49 -0.05
C LEU A 295 -24.13 -9.09 -1.38
N VAL A 296 -24.66 -7.88 -1.48
CA VAL A 296 -25.28 -7.36 -2.72
C VAL A 296 -24.24 -7.23 -3.84
N LEU A 297 -23.02 -6.81 -3.50
CA LEU A 297 -21.90 -6.63 -4.43
C LEU A 297 -21.38 -7.99 -4.93
N ILE A 298 -21.29 -8.97 -4.03
CA ILE A 298 -20.94 -10.38 -4.35
C ILE A 298 -22.01 -11.00 -5.27
N LEU A 299 -23.29 -10.81 -4.95
CA LEU A 299 -24.40 -11.28 -5.79
C LEU A 299 -24.44 -10.57 -7.15
N TYR A 300 -24.12 -9.28 -7.19
CA TYR A 300 -24.04 -8.51 -8.44
C TYR A 300 -22.85 -8.93 -9.30
N ALA A 301 -21.68 -9.15 -8.70
CA ALA A 301 -20.48 -9.66 -9.39
C ALA A 301 -20.70 -11.07 -9.97
N ARG A 302 -21.60 -11.86 -9.39
CA ARG A 302 -22.03 -13.15 -9.93
C ARG A 302 -22.88 -13.02 -11.22
N THR A 303 -23.56 -11.88 -11.41
CA THR A 303 -24.48 -11.64 -12.55
C THR A 303 -23.83 -10.95 -13.74
N LYS A 304 -22.76 -10.16 -13.54
CA LYS A 304 -21.92 -9.65 -14.62
C LYS A 304 -20.77 -10.61 -14.84
N GLU A 305 -20.47 -10.94 -16.09
CA GLU A 305 -19.43 -11.87 -16.54
C GLU A 305 -17.99 -11.41 -16.21
N SER A 306 -17.70 -11.00 -14.97
CA SER A 306 -16.34 -11.01 -14.47
C SER A 306 -15.99 -12.45 -14.12
N HIS A 307 -15.46 -13.19 -15.10
CA HIS A 307 -14.95 -14.56 -14.92
C HIS A 307 -14.06 -14.69 -13.67
N PHE A 308 -13.33 -13.62 -13.33
CA PHE A 308 -12.45 -13.57 -12.16
C PHE A 308 -13.19 -13.74 -10.81
N PHE A 309 -14.35 -13.12 -10.61
CA PHE A 309 -15.08 -13.20 -9.34
C PHE A 309 -16.04 -14.38 -9.27
N LYS A 310 -16.61 -14.79 -10.42
CA LYS A 310 -17.62 -15.86 -10.47
C LYS A 310 -17.05 -17.21 -10.06
N ASP A 311 -15.93 -17.63 -10.68
CA ASP A 311 -15.31 -18.93 -10.40
C ASP A 311 -14.76 -18.97 -8.95
N MET A 312 -14.19 -17.85 -8.49
CA MET A 312 -13.65 -17.70 -7.14
C MET A 312 -14.69 -17.78 -6.03
N ILE A 313 -15.87 -17.17 -6.23
CA ILE A 313 -16.97 -17.22 -5.26
C ILE A 313 -17.55 -18.64 -5.25
N GLU A 314 -17.82 -19.25 -6.42
CA GLU A 314 -18.39 -20.60 -6.49
C GLU A 314 -17.46 -21.66 -5.88
N ASP A 315 -16.15 -21.60 -6.12
CA ASP A 315 -15.16 -22.50 -5.51
C ASP A 315 -15.00 -22.25 -4.00
N THR A 316 -15.02 -21.00 -3.56
CA THR A 316 -14.89 -20.70 -2.13
C THR A 316 -16.15 -21.11 -1.36
N TYR A 317 -17.35 -20.91 -1.93
CA TYR A 317 -18.59 -21.44 -1.36
C TYR A 317 -18.62 -22.97 -1.40
N GLY A 318 -18.16 -23.60 -2.48
CA GLY A 318 -18.04 -25.05 -2.62
C GLY A 318 -17.10 -25.65 -1.56
N CYS A 319 -15.86 -25.15 -1.46
CA CYS A 319 -14.90 -25.59 -0.45
C CYS A 319 -15.36 -25.30 0.97
N ILE A 320 -15.96 -24.14 1.24
CA ILE A 320 -16.54 -23.84 2.54
C ILE A 320 -17.64 -24.85 2.82
N ILE A 321 -18.61 -25.08 1.94
CA ILE A 321 -19.73 -25.99 2.21
C ILE A 321 -19.27 -27.45 2.34
N GLU A 322 -18.37 -27.93 1.48
CA GLU A 322 -17.82 -29.29 1.51
C GLU A 322 -16.95 -29.55 2.76
N GLU A 323 -16.17 -28.58 3.22
CA GLU A 323 -15.43 -28.69 4.48
C GLU A 323 -16.34 -28.47 5.72
N ASN A 324 -17.51 -27.84 5.55
CA ASN A 324 -18.41 -27.45 6.64
C ASN A 324 -19.55 -28.41 6.98
N GLU A 325 -19.74 -29.53 6.26
CA GLU A 325 -20.61 -30.61 6.79
C GLU A 325 -20.09 -31.17 8.13
N ILE A 326 -18.80 -30.95 8.44
CA ILE A 326 -18.16 -31.41 9.67
C ILE A 326 -18.04 -30.29 10.74
N LEU A 327 -18.08 -29.01 10.36
CA LEU A 327 -17.68 -27.89 11.24
C LEU A 327 -18.83 -27.15 11.96
N TRP A 328 -20.10 -27.29 11.53
CA TRP A 328 -21.25 -26.67 12.22
C TRP A 328 -22.05 -27.62 13.13
N ARG A 329 -21.62 -28.88 13.24
CA ARG A 329 -22.09 -29.80 14.29
C ARG A 329 -21.02 -29.95 15.35
N GLY A 330 -20.97 -29.00 16.29
CA GLY A 330 -20.05 -29.03 17.43
C GLY A 330 -20.34 -27.94 18.43
#